data_AF-A0A9W8GIH8-F1
#
_entry.id   AF-A0A9W8GIH8-F1
#
_cell.length_a   1.000
_cell.length_b   1.000
_cell.length_c   1.000
_cell.angle_alpha   90.00
_cell.angle_beta   90.00
_cell.angle_gamma   90.00
#
_symmetry.space_group_name_H-M   'P 1'
#
loop_
_entity.id
_entity.type
_entity.pdbx_description
1 polymer ?
#
loop_
_entity_poly.entity_id
_entity_poly.type
_entity_poly.pdbx_seq_one_letter_code
_entity_poly.pdbx_strand_id
1 'polypeptide(L)'
;MPLPLVASLPAELFVLIFERLLDARSICECSQVCRSWYALTSHDSVWNSLLTQCCVDTRTESGLLSEPHPRLKLVYAHWHQRYRGFLDSYTRIRRSVLCLESWAETNCPPLFLSLAPGLGWMGSESIPVRELLSVVTDSPHMRDFLIAYHLHDGQRRQRRFLDYGLFGSYECYGEVCSLSWLSSRMLQVIAMGQFKLLVFAWCHITRNYLGIVVGCPPAHSTQIMHHVVQLQPQSYRFVDRGLFGDFFTGYIRDLVNGRYDIQDDVISMLPNSGPHTGTSVSRGIRTTASIMFCPDETPAFRVYRYQISFEILDFAALGCASVQLKSRHWLMYYQGERQAQSSGHGVVGEFPILSEASPYYRYCSRMTDDEMDDLMLVAFEGYFTMVPGTLVDPAGPDFTLAVPYTVVPIPMEIL
;
A
#
# COMPACT_ATOMS: atom_id res chain seq x y z
N MET A 1 22.62 6.17 52.65
CA MET A 1 21.52 6.95 52.06
C MET A 1 20.35 6.00 51.83
N PRO A 2 19.19 6.21 52.46
CA PRO A 2 18.00 5.43 52.13
C PRO A 2 17.50 5.89 50.75
N LEU A 3 17.21 4.95 49.86
CA LEU A 3 16.48 5.21 48.61
C LEU A 3 15.19 5.98 48.98
N PRO A 4 14.82 7.07 48.29
CA PRO A 4 13.52 7.68 48.50
C PRO A 4 12.46 6.61 48.20
N LEU A 5 11.63 6.32 49.19
CA LEU A 5 10.60 5.29 49.12
C LEU A 5 9.73 5.57 47.90
N VAL A 6 9.72 4.67 46.92
CA VAL A 6 8.69 4.64 45.88
C VAL A 6 7.29 4.77 46.51
N ALA A 7 7.10 4.22 47.72
CA ALA A 7 5.88 4.32 48.52
C ALA A 7 5.47 5.73 49.01
N SER A 8 6.30 6.77 48.86
CA SER A 8 5.94 8.16 49.20
C SER A 8 5.48 8.98 48.00
N LEU A 9 5.39 8.39 46.80
CA LEU A 9 4.86 9.08 45.62
C LEU A 9 3.33 9.24 45.74
N PRO A 10 2.76 10.39 45.29
CA PRO A 10 1.32 10.57 45.17
C PRO A 10 0.65 9.49 44.30
N ALA A 11 -0.58 9.14 44.65
CA ALA A 11 -1.39 8.14 43.94
C ALA A 11 -1.53 8.47 42.44
N GLU A 12 -1.62 9.75 42.10
CA GLU A 12 -1.73 10.26 40.74
C GLU A 12 -0.47 9.96 39.92
N LEU A 13 0.72 10.06 40.52
CA LEU A 13 1.97 9.73 39.84
C LEU A 13 2.08 8.22 39.59
N PHE A 14 1.59 7.39 40.51
CA PHE A 14 1.53 5.94 40.28
C PHE A 14 0.61 5.57 39.13
N VAL A 15 -0.58 6.19 39.05
CA VAL A 15 -1.51 5.97 37.94
C VAL A 15 -0.86 6.39 36.61
N LEU A 16 -0.16 7.53 36.55
CA LEU A 16 0.57 7.96 35.36
C LEU A 16 1.71 7.01 34.97
N ILE A 17 2.43 6.46 35.96
CA ILE A 17 3.46 5.43 35.72
C ILE A 17 2.83 4.18 35.11
N PHE A 18 1.71 3.71 35.67
CA PHE A 18 1.00 2.55 35.15
C PHE A 18 0.47 2.78 33.73
N GLU A 19 -0.09 3.96 33.46
CA GLU A 19 -0.66 4.31 32.15
C GLU A 19 0.38 4.39 31.02
N ARG A 20 1.60 4.87 31.32
CA ARG A 20 2.58 5.27 30.31
C ARG A 20 3.76 4.31 30.18
N LEU A 21 4.10 3.60 31.24
CA LEU A 21 5.37 2.87 31.32
C LEU A 21 5.20 1.36 31.47
N LEU A 22 4.01 0.88 31.87
CA LEU A 22 3.79 -0.54 32.13
C LEU A 22 2.87 -1.19 31.10
N ASP A 23 3.18 -2.46 30.81
CA ASP A 23 2.28 -3.34 30.06
C ASP A 23 1.24 -4.00 30.97
N ALA A 24 0.24 -4.64 30.36
CA ALA A 24 -0.85 -5.26 31.10
C ALA A 24 -0.37 -6.35 32.07
N ARG A 25 0.72 -7.04 31.75
CA ARG A 25 1.32 -8.05 32.62
C ARG A 25 1.91 -7.41 33.88
N SER A 26 2.74 -6.39 33.72
CA SER A 26 3.35 -5.66 34.84
C SER A 26 2.29 -5.01 35.72
N ILE A 27 1.21 -4.49 35.13
CA ILE A 27 0.06 -3.95 35.89
C ILE A 27 -0.63 -5.05 36.70
N CYS A 28 -0.83 -6.24 36.13
CA CYS A 28 -1.37 -7.39 36.86
C CYS A 28 -0.48 -7.80 38.03
N GLU A 29 0.84 -7.83 37.83
CA GLU A 29 1.81 -8.15 38.89
C GLU A 29 1.80 -7.09 40.00
N CYS A 30 1.78 -5.80 39.64
CA CYS A 30 1.62 -4.69 40.58
C CYS A 30 0.33 -4.80 41.40
N SER A 31 -0.76 -5.26 40.79
CA SER A 31 -2.05 -5.42 41.47
C SER A 31 -2.04 -6.47 42.60
N GLN A 32 -1.02 -7.33 42.65
CA GLN A 32 -0.86 -8.38 43.65
C GLN A 32 0.03 -7.96 44.83
N VAL A 33 0.69 -6.79 44.76
CA VAL A 33 1.66 -6.34 45.78
C VAL A 33 0.98 -5.98 47.10
N CYS A 34 -0.04 -5.13 47.07
CA CYS A 34 -0.82 -4.75 48.25
C CYS A 34 -2.19 -4.17 47.86
N ARG A 35 -3.08 -3.97 48.84
CA ARG A 35 -4.44 -3.42 48.62
C ARG A 35 -4.42 -2.02 47.98
N SER A 36 -3.46 -1.18 48.37
CA SER A 36 -3.32 0.17 47.80
C SER A 36 -2.97 0.11 46.30
N TRP A 37 -2.01 -0.74 45.94
CA TRP A 37 -1.61 -0.92 44.54
C TRP A 37 -2.70 -1.60 43.71
N TYR A 38 -3.45 -2.53 44.31
CA TYR A 38 -4.65 -3.09 43.67
C TYR A 38 -5.68 -2.02 43.32
N ALA A 39 -5.94 -1.08 44.23
CA ALA A 39 -6.89 0.02 43.98
C ALA A 39 -6.40 0.93 42.84
N LEU A 40 -5.11 1.29 42.84
CA LEU A 40 -4.50 2.14 41.81
C LEU A 40 -4.48 1.46 40.43
N THR A 41 -4.08 0.18 40.36
CA THR A 41 -4.07 -0.60 39.11
C THR A 41 -5.47 -0.95 38.61
N SER A 42 -6.50 -0.79 39.44
CA SER A 42 -7.90 -1.00 39.04
C SER A 42 -8.59 0.28 38.56
N HIS A 43 -7.86 1.41 38.52
CA HIS A 43 -8.38 2.67 38.00
C HIS A 43 -8.63 2.57 36.48
N ASP A 44 -9.79 3.05 36.02
CA ASP A 44 -10.22 2.87 34.62
C ASP A 44 -9.28 3.56 33.62
N SER A 45 -8.63 4.66 34.00
CA SER A 45 -7.70 5.38 33.11
C SER A 45 -6.49 4.52 32.69
N VAL A 46 -6.00 3.64 33.57
CA VAL A 46 -4.92 2.68 33.28
C VAL A 46 -5.34 1.73 32.16
N TRP A 47 -6.52 1.12 32.29
CA TRP A 47 -7.04 0.17 31.31
C TRP A 47 -7.50 0.86 30.03
N ASN A 48 -8.00 2.10 30.12
CA ASN A 48 -8.30 2.92 28.95
C ASN A 48 -7.05 3.21 28.13
N SER A 49 -5.92 3.53 28.78
CA SER A 49 -4.63 3.73 28.11
C SER A 49 -4.23 2.47 27.33
N LEU A 50 -4.27 1.30 27.97
CA LEU A 50 -3.95 0.02 27.32
C LEU A 50 -4.89 -0.30 26.15
N LEU A 51 -6.21 -0.16 26.34
CA LEU A 51 -7.20 -0.37 25.28
C LEU A 51 -6.97 0.56 24.09
N THR A 52 -6.63 1.82 24.36
CA THR A 52 -6.32 2.83 23.32
C THR A 52 -5.03 2.47 22.57
N GLN A 53 -3.97 2.07 23.28
CA GLN A 53 -2.70 1.64 22.67
C GLN A 53 -2.89 0.42 21.76
N CYS A 54 -3.75 -0.51 22.16
CA CYS A 54 -4.15 -1.69 21.39
C CYS A 54 -5.20 -1.41 20.30
N CYS A 55 -5.63 -0.15 20.14
CA CYS A 55 -6.65 0.28 19.17
C CYS A 55 -7.99 -0.45 19.32
N VAL A 56 -8.36 -0.84 20.54
CA VAL A 56 -9.59 -1.57 20.83
C VAL A 56 -10.79 -0.64 20.76
N ASP A 57 -11.84 -1.06 20.05
CA ASP A 57 -13.14 -0.38 20.11
C ASP A 57 -13.85 -0.75 21.41
N THR A 58 -13.68 0.11 22.41
CA THR A 58 -14.25 -0.09 23.74
C THR A 58 -15.77 -0.15 23.74
N ARG A 59 -16.46 0.51 22.80
CA ARG A 59 -17.92 0.47 22.71
C ARG A 59 -18.39 -0.89 22.21
N THR A 60 -17.78 -1.36 21.14
CA THR A 60 -18.08 -2.68 20.55
C THR A 60 -17.79 -3.79 21.55
N GLU A 61 -16.62 -3.80 22.19
CA GLU A 61 -16.27 -4.84 23.17
C GLU A 61 -17.10 -4.76 24.46
N SER A 62 -17.48 -3.56 24.91
CA SER A 62 -18.38 -3.42 26.07
C SER A 62 -19.78 -3.98 25.78
N GLY A 63 -20.27 -3.84 24.55
CA GLY A 63 -21.57 -4.37 24.14
C GLY A 63 -21.66 -5.89 24.10
N LEU A 64 -20.51 -6.59 24.08
CA LEU A 64 -20.44 -8.06 24.14
C LEU A 64 -20.53 -8.62 25.57
N LEU A 65 -20.42 -7.76 26.58
CA LEU A 65 -20.49 -8.14 27.98
C LEU A 65 -21.93 -8.06 28.50
N SER A 66 -22.32 -9.00 29.35
CA SER A 66 -23.66 -9.05 29.95
C SER A 66 -23.92 -7.94 30.97
N GLU A 67 -22.88 -7.26 31.46
CA GLU A 67 -22.97 -6.21 32.48
C GLU A 67 -23.27 -4.84 31.85
N PRO A 68 -24.25 -4.07 32.37
CA PRO A 68 -24.45 -2.70 31.94
C PRO A 68 -23.29 -1.83 32.50
N HIS A 69 -22.48 -1.26 31.61
CA HIS A 69 -21.28 -0.45 31.94
C HIS A 69 -20.16 -1.25 32.62
N PRO A 70 -19.55 -2.22 31.93
CA PRO A 70 -18.46 -3.02 32.46
C PRO A 70 -17.23 -2.14 32.75
N ARG A 71 -16.51 -2.44 33.83
CA ARG A 71 -15.22 -1.79 34.13
C ARG A 71 -14.25 -2.01 32.98
N LEU A 72 -13.38 -1.03 32.69
CA LEU A 72 -12.46 -1.15 31.54
C LEU A 72 -11.44 -2.28 31.69
N LYS A 73 -11.10 -2.64 32.94
CA LYS A 73 -10.33 -3.86 33.24
C LYS A 73 -11.01 -5.14 32.74
N LEU A 74 -12.33 -5.25 32.87
CA LEU A 74 -13.10 -6.40 32.39
C LEU A 74 -13.18 -6.41 30.86
N VAL A 75 -13.38 -5.24 30.24
CA VAL A 75 -13.35 -5.08 28.78
C VAL A 75 -12.01 -5.54 28.23
N TYR A 76 -10.90 -5.08 28.81
CA TYR A 76 -9.55 -5.50 28.41
C TYR A 76 -9.35 -7.02 28.58
N ALA A 77 -9.76 -7.58 29.72
CA ALA A 77 -9.63 -9.02 29.95
C ALA A 77 -10.43 -9.85 28.93
N HIS A 78 -11.66 -9.41 28.60
CA HIS A 78 -12.49 -10.05 27.59
C HIS A 78 -11.83 -10.00 26.21
N TRP A 79 -11.42 -8.81 25.77
CA TRP A 79 -10.72 -8.61 24.50
C TRP A 79 -9.43 -9.45 24.43
N HIS A 80 -8.59 -9.39 25.46
CA HIS A 80 -7.33 -10.13 25.51
C HIS A 80 -7.55 -11.64 25.42
N GLN A 81 -8.58 -12.15 26.09
CA GLN A 81 -8.95 -13.57 26.02
C GLN A 81 -9.51 -13.94 24.63
N ARG A 82 -10.34 -13.07 24.05
CA ARG A 82 -10.99 -13.27 22.74
C ARG A 82 -9.98 -13.36 21.59
N TYR A 83 -8.99 -12.48 21.58
CA TYR A 83 -7.94 -12.40 20.55
C TYR A 83 -6.62 -13.04 20.99
N ARG A 84 -6.65 -13.97 21.95
CA ARG A 84 -5.45 -14.66 22.43
C ARG A 84 -4.70 -15.30 21.26
N GLY A 85 -3.41 -15.00 21.12
CA GLY A 85 -2.57 -15.43 20.00
C GLY A 85 -2.61 -14.52 18.76
N PHE A 86 -3.52 -13.54 18.73
CA PHE A 86 -3.68 -12.56 17.65
C PHE A 86 -3.52 -11.12 18.13
N LEU A 87 -3.13 -10.87 19.39
CA LEU A 87 -3.10 -9.53 19.98
C LEU A 87 -2.25 -8.53 19.18
N ASP A 88 -1.04 -8.96 18.77
CA ASP A 88 -0.13 -8.12 17.99
C ASP A 88 -0.70 -7.85 16.60
N SER A 89 -1.19 -8.89 15.92
CA SER A 89 -1.86 -8.80 14.61
C SER A 89 -3.09 -7.91 14.66
N TYR A 90 -3.94 -8.06 15.68
CA TYR A 90 -5.10 -7.21 15.91
C TYR A 90 -4.68 -5.76 16.02
N THR A 91 -3.78 -5.45 16.96
CA THR A 91 -3.33 -4.08 17.22
C THR A 91 -2.72 -3.44 15.98
N ARG A 92 -1.82 -4.18 15.32
CA ARG A 92 -1.12 -3.73 14.12
C ARG A 92 -2.08 -3.40 12.99
N ILE A 93 -2.94 -4.36 12.62
CA ILE A 93 -3.82 -4.22 11.46
C ILE A 93 -4.97 -3.26 11.76
N ARG A 94 -5.53 -3.28 12.98
CA ARG A 94 -6.56 -2.31 13.39
C ARG A 94 -6.07 -0.88 13.32
N ARG A 95 -4.85 -0.62 13.77
CA ARG A 95 -4.22 0.71 13.64
C ARG A 95 -4.13 1.15 12.19
N SER A 96 -3.62 0.28 11.31
CA SER A 96 -3.51 0.60 9.88
C SER A 96 -4.88 0.78 9.22
N VAL A 97 -5.87 -0.04 9.55
CA VAL A 97 -7.23 0.11 9.04
C VAL A 97 -7.85 1.44 9.46
N LEU A 98 -7.71 1.86 10.72
CA LEU A 98 -8.21 3.17 11.17
C LEU A 98 -7.56 4.33 10.39
N CYS A 99 -6.26 4.22 10.08
CA CYS A 99 -5.58 5.20 9.23
C CYS A 99 -6.13 5.18 7.79
N LEU A 100 -6.37 3.99 7.22
CA LEU A 100 -6.97 3.85 5.90
C LEU A 100 -8.38 4.45 5.84
N GLU A 101 -9.24 4.15 6.82
CA GLU A 101 -10.60 4.65 6.90
C GLU A 101 -10.62 6.18 6.95
N SER A 102 -9.86 6.78 7.87
CA SER A 102 -9.77 8.25 8.01
C SER A 102 -9.21 8.93 6.76
N TRP A 103 -8.20 8.32 6.14
CA TRP A 103 -7.62 8.84 4.90
C TRP A 103 -8.58 8.72 3.72
N ALA A 104 -9.24 7.57 3.55
CA ALA A 104 -10.15 7.32 2.43
C ALA A 104 -11.41 8.19 2.54
N GLU A 105 -11.95 8.39 3.75
CA GLU A 105 -13.09 9.29 3.97
C GLU A 105 -12.80 10.72 3.48
N THR A 106 -11.56 11.18 3.65
CA THR A 106 -11.15 12.55 3.26
C THR A 106 -10.75 12.66 1.79
N ASN A 107 -9.96 11.70 1.29
CA ASN A 107 -9.27 11.83 0.02
C ASN A 107 -9.90 11.00 -1.11
N CYS A 108 -10.62 9.92 -0.78
CA CYS A 108 -11.25 9.02 -1.75
C CYS A 108 -12.59 8.46 -1.21
N PRO A 109 -13.63 9.31 -1.05
CA PRO A 109 -14.90 8.88 -0.46
C PRO A 109 -15.55 7.65 -1.16
N PRO A 110 -15.47 7.50 -2.51
CA PRO A 110 -16.00 6.31 -3.17
C PRO A 110 -15.32 5.00 -2.73
N LEU A 111 -14.00 5.02 -2.50
CA LEU A 111 -13.26 3.87 -1.97
C LEU A 111 -13.71 3.56 -0.54
N PHE A 112 -13.83 4.58 0.32
CA PHE A 112 -14.29 4.38 1.70
C PHE A 112 -15.66 3.70 1.75
N LEU A 113 -16.61 4.16 0.93
CA LEU A 113 -17.95 3.57 0.81
C LEU A 113 -17.95 2.15 0.21
N SER A 114 -16.90 1.79 -0.53
CA SER A 114 -16.73 0.45 -1.08
C SER A 114 -16.29 -0.58 -0.05
N LEU A 115 -15.62 -0.17 1.04
CA LEU A 115 -15.13 -1.09 2.06
C LEU A 115 -16.30 -1.83 2.71
N ALA A 116 -16.27 -3.16 2.64
CA ALA A 116 -17.31 -3.99 3.23
C ALA A 116 -17.10 -4.05 4.76
N PRO A 117 -18.19 -4.14 5.55
CA PRO A 117 -18.10 -4.47 6.96
C PRO A 117 -17.32 -5.77 7.16
N GLY A 118 -16.51 -5.81 8.21
CA GLY A 118 -15.74 -7.00 8.56
C GLY A 118 -16.60 -8.22 8.83
N LEU A 119 -15.99 -9.40 8.70
CA LEU A 119 -16.63 -10.68 8.98
C LEU A 119 -16.98 -10.87 10.47
N GLY A 120 -16.49 -9.99 11.36
CA GLY A 120 -16.62 -10.20 12.79
C GLY A 120 -15.70 -11.32 13.28
N TRP A 121 -15.55 -11.46 14.59
CA TRP A 121 -14.66 -12.47 15.18
C TRP A 121 -15.47 -13.70 15.50
N MET A 122 -15.15 -14.83 14.87
CA MET A 122 -15.67 -16.19 15.12
C MET A 122 -16.96 -16.24 15.99
N GLY A 123 -18.07 -15.83 15.39
CA GLY A 123 -19.44 -16.16 15.81
C GLY A 123 -20.05 -17.13 14.78
N SER A 124 -21.13 -17.82 15.13
CA SER A 124 -21.66 -18.97 14.38
C SER A 124 -22.27 -18.68 12.99
N GLU A 125 -22.26 -17.43 12.49
CA GLU A 125 -23.09 -17.04 11.33
C GLU A 125 -22.41 -16.21 10.22
N SER A 126 -21.13 -15.88 10.30
CA SER A 126 -20.43 -15.17 9.21
C SER A 126 -19.37 -16.05 8.56
N ILE A 127 -19.02 -15.76 7.29
CA ILE A 127 -18.11 -16.57 6.47
C ILE A 127 -16.91 -16.99 7.30
N PRO A 128 -16.63 -18.29 7.40
CA PRO A 128 -15.99 -18.79 8.59
C PRO A 128 -14.50 -18.58 8.40
N VAL A 129 -13.91 -17.84 9.33
CA VAL A 129 -12.46 -17.92 9.57
C VAL A 129 -12.01 -19.39 9.58
N ARG A 130 -12.87 -20.35 9.94
CA ARG A 130 -12.67 -21.80 9.77
C ARG A 130 -12.53 -22.31 8.33
N GLU A 131 -13.32 -21.85 7.36
CA GLU A 131 -13.12 -22.19 5.93
C GLU A 131 -11.93 -21.44 5.35
N LEU A 132 -11.64 -20.22 5.82
CA LEU A 132 -10.38 -19.56 5.47
C LEU A 132 -9.19 -20.34 6.03
N LEU A 133 -9.25 -20.78 7.28
CA LEU A 133 -8.25 -21.63 7.94
C LEU A 133 -8.18 -23.05 7.34
N SER A 134 -9.20 -23.54 6.64
CA SER A 134 -9.11 -24.82 5.93
C SER A 134 -8.31 -24.69 4.62
N VAL A 135 -8.16 -23.46 4.12
CA VAL A 135 -7.42 -23.09 2.91
C VAL A 135 -6.07 -22.45 3.23
N VAL A 136 -5.95 -21.83 4.41
CA VAL A 136 -4.77 -21.14 4.91
C VAL A 136 -4.03 -22.09 5.87
N THR A 137 -2.75 -22.35 5.60
CA THR A 137 -1.87 -23.03 6.58
C THR A 137 -1.97 -22.36 7.94
N ASP A 138 -2.21 -23.13 9.01
CA ASP A 138 -2.15 -22.64 10.40
C ASP A 138 -0.73 -22.15 10.69
N SER A 139 -0.52 -20.86 10.42
CA SER A 139 0.78 -20.20 10.43
C SER A 139 0.62 -18.83 11.09
N PRO A 140 1.51 -18.47 12.03
CA PRO A 140 1.55 -17.13 12.60
C PRO A 140 1.61 -16.02 11.53
N HIS A 141 2.22 -16.28 10.37
CA HIS A 141 2.36 -15.33 9.27
C HIS A 141 1.04 -14.95 8.60
N MET A 142 0.00 -15.77 8.77
CA MET A 142 -1.32 -15.55 8.17
C MET A 142 -2.29 -14.82 9.11
N ARG A 143 -1.88 -14.55 10.36
CA ARG A 143 -2.75 -13.90 11.36
C ARG A 143 -3.14 -12.49 10.95
N ASP A 144 -2.22 -11.73 10.38
CA ASP A 144 -2.47 -10.37 9.89
C ASP A 144 -3.51 -10.37 8.76
N PHE A 145 -3.46 -11.36 7.87
CA PHE A 145 -4.46 -11.54 6.80
C PHE A 145 -5.85 -11.85 7.37
N LEU A 146 -5.93 -12.75 8.35
CA LEU A 146 -7.20 -13.09 9.00
C LEU A 146 -7.79 -11.89 9.75
N ILE A 147 -6.95 -11.10 10.43
CA ILE A 147 -7.39 -9.88 11.10
C ILE A 147 -7.88 -8.83 10.10
N ALA A 148 -7.24 -8.69 8.93
CA ALA A 148 -7.71 -7.76 7.91
C ALA A 148 -9.15 -8.08 7.48
N TYR A 149 -9.46 -9.36 7.22
CA TYR A 149 -10.83 -9.79 6.88
C TYR A 149 -11.81 -9.73 8.05
N HIS A 150 -11.32 -9.95 9.27
CA HIS A 150 -12.10 -9.74 10.48
C HIS A 150 -12.61 -8.28 10.57
N LEU A 151 -11.79 -7.31 10.17
CA LEU A 151 -12.12 -5.89 10.21
C LEU A 151 -12.86 -5.39 8.97
N HIS A 152 -12.54 -5.88 7.77
CA HIS A 152 -13.22 -5.57 6.51
C HIS A 152 -13.28 -6.78 5.56
N ASP A 153 -14.46 -7.14 5.06
CA ASP A 153 -14.64 -8.23 4.08
C ASP A 153 -14.36 -7.78 2.64
N GLY A 154 -13.18 -7.21 2.40
CA GLY A 154 -12.78 -6.66 1.12
C GLY A 154 -13.63 -5.46 0.67
N GLN A 155 -13.75 -5.28 -0.64
CA GLN A 155 -14.57 -4.25 -1.28
C GLN A 155 -15.87 -4.84 -1.83
N ARG A 156 -16.97 -4.12 -1.62
CA ARG A 156 -18.27 -4.42 -2.24
C ARG A 156 -18.16 -4.18 -3.74
N ARG A 157 -18.61 -5.15 -4.54
CA ARG A 157 -18.77 -4.96 -5.99
C ARG A 157 -19.67 -3.76 -6.25
N GLN A 158 -19.12 -2.72 -6.85
CA GLN A 158 -19.91 -1.61 -7.33
C GLN A 158 -20.44 -1.92 -8.74
N ARG A 159 -21.66 -1.47 -9.04
CA ARG A 159 -22.32 -1.74 -10.33
C ARG A 159 -21.79 -0.85 -11.48
N ARG A 160 -20.88 0.09 -11.20
CA ARG A 160 -20.34 1.04 -12.19
C ARG A 160 -18.93 0.64 -12.58
N PHE A 161 -18.64 0.81 -13.88
CA PHE A 161 -17.46 0.31 -14.60
C PHE A 161 -16.09 0.88 -14.16
N LEU A 162 -16.05 1.80 -13.19
CA LEU A 162 -14.82 2.30 -12.61
C LEU A 162 -14.68 1.68 -11.21
N ASP A 163 -14.01 0.52 -11.16
CA ASP A 163 -13.65 -0.11 -9.89
C ASP A 163 -12.62 0.79 -9.19
N TYR A 164 -12.94 1.31 -8.01
CA TYR A 164 -11.99 2.05 -7.16
C TYR A 164 -11.10 1.06 -6.42
N GLY A 165 -10.12 0.47 -7.09
CA GLY A 165 -9.29 -0.59 -6.51
C GLY A 165 -8.49 -0.12 -5.31
N LEU A 166 -8.66 -0.77 -4.16
CA LEU A 166 -7.92 -0.43 -2.94
C LEU A 166 -6.41 -0.48 -3.16
N PHE A 167 -5.91 -1.39 -4.00
CA PHE A 167 -4.47 -1.56 -4.26
C PHE A 167 -3.98 -0.78 -5.48
N GLY A 168 -4.70 0.28 -5.84
CA GLY A 168 -4.36 1.17 -6.93
C GLY A 168 -4.94 0.77 -8.27
N SER A 169 -4.82 1.70 -9.21
CA SER A 169 -5.16 1.57 -10.62
C SER A 169 -4.14 2.27 -11.52
N TYR A 170 -4.12 1.87 -12.78
CA TYR A 170 -3.49 2.62 -13.86
C TYR A 170 -4.35 2.53 -15.12
N GLU A 171 -4.27 3.55 -15.96
CA GLU A 171 -4.77 3.52 -17.33
C GLU A 171 -3.63 3.85 -18.29
N CYS A 172 -3.45 3.01 -19.31
CA CYS A 172 -2.42 3.24 -20.32
C CYS A 172 -2.91 2.71 -21.66
N TYR A 173 -3.02 3.59 -22.66
CA TYR A 173 -3.52 3.24 -24.01
C TYR A 173 -4.90 2.54 -24.03
N GLY A 174 -5.80 2.95 -23.14
CA GLY A 174 -7.14 2.36 -22.98
C GLY A 174 -7.17 1.03 -22.21
N GLU A 175 -6.01 0.49 -21.82
CA GLU A 175 -5.92 -0.63 -20.88
C GLU A 175 -6.03 -0.10 -19.45
N VAL A 176 -7.08 -0.50 -18.76
CA VAL A 176 -7.34 -0.11 -17.37
C VAL A 176 -7.07 -1.31 -16.46
N CYS A 177 -6.20 -1.12 -15.48
CA CYS A 177 -6.02 -2.05 -14.37
C CYS A 177 -6.47 -1.39 -13.08
N SER A 178 -7.28 -2.08 -12.29
CA SER A 178 -7.73 -1.64 -10.98
C SER A 178 -7.80 -2.84 -10.05
N LEU A 179 -6.94 -2.88 -9.03
CA LEU A 179 -6.82 -4.02 -8.12
C LEU A 179 -7.76 -3.85 -6.93
N SER A 180 -8.90 -4.53 -6.99
CA SER A 180 -9.89 -4.51 -5.92
C SER A 180 -9.59 -5.58 -4.87
N TRP A 181 -9.71 -5.23 -3.58
CA TRP A 181 -9.66 -6.19 -2.48
C TRP A 181 -10.91 -7.06 -2.51
N LEU A 182 -10.72 -8.37 -2.70
CA LEU A 182 -11.82 -9.32 -2.85
C LEU A 182 -12.56 -9.55 -1.52
N SER A 183 -13.87 -9.76 -1.61
CA SER A 183 -14.61 -10.33 -0.47
C SER A 183 -14.22 -11.78 -0.25
N SER A 184 -14.39 -12.27 0.98
CA SER A 184 -14.09 -13.64 1.37
C SER A 184 -14.82 -14.70 0.53
N ARG A 185 -16.01 -14.40 0.01
CA ARG A 185 -16.75 -15.29 -0.92
C ARG A 185 -16.07 -15.47 -2.28
N MET A 186 -15.18 -14.56 -2.64
CA MET A 186 -14.46 -14.55 -3.91
C MET A 186 -13.01 -15.02 -3.77
N LEU A 187 -12.57 -15.32 -2.54
CA LEU A 187 -11.26 -15.89 -2.31
C LEU A 187 -11.17 -17.27 -2.95
N GLN A 188 -10.07 -17.50 -3.65
CA GLN A 188 -9.82 -18.75 -4.36
C GLN A 188 -8.34 -19.09 -4.31
N VAL A 189 -8.03 -20.37 -4.27
CA VAL A 189 -6.66 -20.86 -4.48
C VAL A 189 -6.50 -21.27 -5.92
N ILE A 190 -5.59 -20.60 -6.62
CA ILE A 190 -5.22 -20.95 -7.98
C ILE A 190 -3.88 -21.68 -7.97
N ALA A 191 -3.70 -22.59 -8.93
CA ALA A 191 -2.41 -23.20 -9.21
C ALA A 191 -1.68 -22.39 -10.28
N MET A 192 -0.40 -22.10 -10.05
CA MET A 192 0.51 -21.49 -11.02
C MET A 192 1.78 -22.34 -11.06
N GLY A 193 1.86 -23.24 -12.04
CA GLY A 193 2.91 -24.26 -12.07
C GLY A 193 2.90 -25.11 -10.81
N GLN A 194 4.01 -25.14 -10.08
CA GLN A 194 4.15 -25.86 -8.81
C GLN A 194 3.69 -25.07 -7.57
N PHE A 195 3.21 -23.84 -7.76
CA PHE A 195 2.79 -22.94 -6.69
C PHE A 195 1.27 -22.92 -6.55
N LYS A 196 0.80 -22.69 -5.33
CA LYS A 196 -0.60 -22.47 -4.98
C LYS A 196 -0.73 -21.10 -4.35
N LEU A 197 -1.62 -20.28 -4.90
CA LEU A 197 -1.78 -18.88 -4.51
C LEU A 197 -3.21 -18.63 -4.03
N LEU A 198 -3.36 -18.16 -2.80
CA LEU A 198 -4.62 -17.62 -2.30
C LEU A 198 -4.78 -16.19 -2.82
N VAL A 199 -5.65 -16.01 -3.82
CA VAL A 199 -5.90 -14.71 -4.45
C VAL A 199 -6.79 -13.88 -3.55
N PHE A 200 -6.34 -12.67 -3.19
CA PHE A 200 -7.12 -11.72 -2.36
C PHE A 200 -7.33 -10.35 -3.00
N ALA A 201 -6.64 -10.04 -4.09
CA ALA A 201 -6.99 -8.89 -4.92
C ALA A 201 -6.94 -9.26 -6.39
N TRP A 202 -7.81 -8.63 -7.19
CA TRP A 202 -7.95 -8.98 -8.60
C TRP A 202 -8.41 -7.78 -9.44
N CYS A 203 -7.85 -7.65 -10.63
CA CYS A 203 -8.38 -6.82 -11.69
C CYS A 203 -9.06 -7.68 -12.76
N HIS A 204 -10.35 -7.44 -12.99
CA HIS A 204 -11.14 -8.25 -13.91
C HIS A 204 -10.76 -8.06 -15.39
N ILE A 205 -10.21 -6.90 -15.75
CA ILE A 205 -9.83 -6.55 -17.13
C ILE A 205 -8.48 -7.20 -17.49
N THR A 206 -7.42 -6.84 -16.76
CA THR A 206 -6.05 -7.29 -17.07
C THR A 206 -5.73 -8.66 -16.49
N ARG A 207 -6.61 -9.23 -15.66
CA ARG A 207 -6.38 -10.49 -14.92
C ARG A 207 -5.10 -10.45 -14.07
N ASN A 208 -4.73 -9.26 -13.60
CA ASN A 208 -3.70 -9.08 -12.59
C ASN A 208 -4.22 -9.48 -11.21
N TYR A 209 -3.37 -10.12 -10.42
CA TYR A 209 -3.72 -10.58 -9.07
C TYR A 209 -2.70 -10.12 -8.03
N LEU A 210 -3.20 -9.90 -6.81
CA LEU A 210 -2.41 -10.07 -5.60
C LEU A 210 -2.85 -11.37 -4.93
N GLY A 211 -1.88 -12.23 -4.64
CA GLY A 211 -2.13 -13.50 -3.95
C GLY A 211 -1.08 -13.78 -2.90
N ILE A 212 -1.41 -14.63 -1.93
CA ILE A 212 -0.47 -15.13 -0.93
C ILE A 212 -0.05 -16.53 -1.32
N VAL A 213 1.25 -16.83 -1.28
CA VAL A 213 1.74 -18.19 -1.50
C VAL A 213 1.31 -19.10 -0.34
N VAL A 214 0.46 -20.08 -0.64
CA VAL A 214 -0.05 -21.07 0.33
C VAL A 214 0.43 -22.49 0.02
N GLY A 215 1.18 -22.67 -1.06
CA GLY A 215 1.88 -23.91 -1.36
C GLY A 215 2.96 -23.67 -2.41
N CYS A 216 4.12 -24.27 -2.22
CA CYS A 216 5.24 -24.21 -3.16
C CYS A 216 6.16 -25.42 -2.93
N PRO A 217 7.10 -25.71 -3.84
CA PRO A 217 8.10 -26.74 -3.64
C PRO A 217 8.94 -26.47 -2.38
N PRO A 218 9.44 -27.52 -1.68
CA PRO A 218 10.24 -27.37 -0.47
C PRO A 218 11.45 -26.45 -0.63
N ALA A 219 12.07 -26.46 -1.82
CA ALA A 219 13.22 -25.61 -2.16
C ALA A 219 12.94 -24.10 -2.07
N HIS A 220 11.70 -23.67 -2.26
CA HIS A 220 11.30 -22.25 -2.23
C HIS A 220 10.57 -21.85 -0.95
N SER A 221 10.17 -22.83 -0.13
CA SER A 221 9.31 -22.61 1.04
C SER A 221 9.86 -21.61 2.06
N THR A 222 11.17 -21.59 2.27
CA THR A 222 11.82 -20.67 3.21
C THR A 222 11.91 -19.24 2.68
N GLN A 223 11.77 -19.04 1.37
CA GLN A 223 11.95 -17.74 0.73
C GLN A 223 10.63 -17.02 0.45
N ILE A 224 9.57 -17.76 0.12
CA ILE A 224 8.36 -17.17 -0.46
C ILE A 224 7.04 -17.68 0.13
N MET A 225 7.06 -18.71 0.98
CA MET A 225 5.83 -19.17 1.62
C MET A 225 5.19 -18.03 2.44
N HIS A 226 3.88 -17.86 2.31
CA HIS A 226 3.10 -16.79 2.95
C HIS A 226 3.43 -15.36 2.47
N HIS A 227 4.29 -15.19 1.48
CA HIS A 227 4.52 -13.88 0.86
C HIS A 227 3.38 -13.49 -0.07
N VAL A 228 3.09 -12.20 -0.12
CA VAL A 228 2.23 -11.57 -1.12
C VAL A 228 3.01 -11.44 -2.42
N VAL A 229 2.42 -11.92 -3.50
CA VAL A 229 2.97 -11.82 -4.84
C VAL A 229 1.99 -11.09 -5.75
N GLN A 230 2.52 -10.18 -6.57
CA GLN A 230 1.79 -9.57 -7.69
C GLN A 230 2.14 -10.31 -8.96
N LEU A 231 1.14 -10.81 -9.69
CA LEU A 231 1.37 -11.66 -10.86
C LEU A 231 0.26 -11.55 -11.90
N GLN A 232 0.56 -12.13 -13.05
CA GLN A 232 -0.43 -12.56 -14.01
C GLN A 232 -0.18 -14.04 -14.36
N PRO A 233 -1.19 -14.93 -14.30
CA PRO A 233 -0.96 -16.38 -14.37
C PRO A 233 -0.36 -16.86 -15.69
N GLN A 234 -0.53 -16.11 -16.78
CA GLN A 234 -0.02 -16.47 -18.09
C GLN A 234 1.48 -16.18 -18.26
N SER A 235 2.02 -15.22 -17.51
CA SER A 235 3.44 -14.84 -17.64
C SER A 235 4.36 -15.69 -16.76
N TYR A 236 3.85 -16.33 -15.71
CA TYR A 236 4.64 -16.98 -14.64
C TYR A 236 5.66 -16.05 -13.95
N ARG A 237 5.62 -14.75 -14.25
CA ARG A 237 6.45 -13.71 -13.63
C ARG A 237 5.66 -13.03 -12.52
N PHE A 238 6.35 -12.70 -11.44
CA PHE A 238 5.74 -12.07 -10.30
C PHE A 238 6.69 -11.12 -9.58
N VAL A 239 6.11 -10.25 -8.76
CA VAL A 239 6.86 -9.38 -7.84
C VAL A 239 6.50 -9.77 -6.41
N ASP A 240 7.52 -10.13 -5.64
CA ASP A 240 7.36 -10.38 -4.20
C ASP A 240 7.18 -9.06 -3.45
N ARG A 241 6.19 -9.03 -2.57
CA ARG A 241 5.82 -7.91 -1.71
C ARG A 241 6.06 -8.20 -0.23
N GLY A 242 6.63 -9.36 0.10
CA GLY A 242 6.89 -9.81 1.46
C GLY A 242 5.64 -10.33 2.15
N LEU A 243 5.69 -10.46 3.48
CA LEU A 243 4.55 -10.94 4.28
C LEU A 243 3.36 -9.98 4.19
N PHE A 244 2.14 -10.53 4.24
CA PHE A 244 0.90 -9.73 4.12
C PHE A 244 0.84 -8.56 5.10
N GLY A 245 1.21 -8.77 6.36
CA GLY A 245 1.22 -7.72 7.37
C GLY A 245 2.12 -6.54 6.99
N ASP A 246 3.33 -6.83 6.54
CA ASP A 246 4.31 -5.81 6.14
C ASP A 246 3.87 -5.08 4.87
N PHE A 247 3.42 -5.82 3.87
CA PHE A 247 2.84 -5.29 2.65
C PHE A 247 1.65 -4.36 2.95
N PHE A 248 0.64 -4.86 3.66
CA PHE A 248 -0.63 -4.16 3.85
C PHE A 248 -0.45 -2.90 4.71
N THR A 249 0.28 -3.02 5.83
CA THR A 249 0.54 -1.86 6.71
C THR A 249 1.51 -0.86 6.09
N GLY A 250 2.50 -1.32 5.32
CA GLY A 250 3.40 -0.47 4.56
C GLY A 250 2.67 0.30 3.45
N TYR A 251 1.82 -0.41 2.69
CA TYR A 251 1.01 0.19 1.63
C TYR A 251 0.10 1.30 2.17
N ILE A 252 -0.63 1.05 3.26
CA ILE A 252 -1.50 2.08 3.86
C ILE A 252 -0.68 3.26 4.38
N ARG A 253 0.46 3.01 5.01
CA ARG A 253 1.36 4.10 5.46
C ARG A 253 1.81 4.97 4.28
N ASP A 254 2.16 4.34 3.16
CA ASP A 254 2.59 5.03 1.96
C ASP A 254 1.45 5.84 1.33
N LEU A 255 0.22 5.31 1.31
CA LEU A 255 -0.98 6.07 0.91
C LEU A 255 -1.18 7.32 1.77
N VAL A 256 -1.19 7.15 3.09
CA VAL A 256 -1.41 8.24 4.05
C VAL A 256 -0.33 9.32 3.94
N ASN A 257 0.90 8.92 3.64
CA ASN A 257 2.04 9.83 3.47
C ASN A 257 2.10 10.50 2.09
N GLY A 258 1.11 10.30 1.22
CA GLY A 258 1.07 10.93 -0.11
C GLY A 258 2.05 10.34 -1.12
N ARG A 259 2.47 9.07 -0.92
CA ARG A 259 3.33 8.38 -1.89
C ARG A 259 2.59 8.08 -3.20
N TYR A 260 1.27 7.98 -3.16
CA TYR A 260 0.43 7.73 -4.32
C TYR A 260 -0.56 8.89 -4.51
N ASP A 261 -0.70 9.33 -5.74
CA ASP A 261 -1.71 10.32 -6.13
C ASP A 261 -3.10 9.69 -6.20
N ILE A 262 -4.12 10.53 -6.04
CA ILE A 262 -5.51 10.22 -6.38
C ILE A 262 -5.85 10.94 -7.68
N GLN A 263 -6.38 10.20 -8.65
CA GLN A 263 -6.79 10.70 -9.96
C GLN A 263 -8.19 10.19 -10.23
N ASP A 264 -9.14 11.09 -10.50
CA ASP A 264 -10.55 10.76 -10.76
C ASP A 264 -11.14 9.81 -9.70
N ASP A 265 -10.88 10.14 -8.43
CA ASP A 265 -11.24 9.34 -7.24
C ASP A 265 -10.58 7.95 -7.18
N VAL A 266 -9.52 7.67 -7.94
CA VAL A 266 -8.81 6.38 -7.95
C VAL A 266 -7.36 6.55 -7.52
N ILE A 267 -6.84 5.61 -6.74
CA ILE A 267 -5.43 5.58 -6.33
C ILE A 267 -4.55 5.23 -7.54
N SER A 268 -3.53 6.03 -7.85
CA SER A 268 -2.50 5.67 -8.84
C SER A 268 -1.62 4.52 -8.35
N MET A 269 -1.34 3.51 -9.18
CA MET A 269 -0.31 2.50 -8.88
C MET A 269 1.13 3.01 -9.05
N LEU A 270 1.31 4.12 -9.75
CA LEU A 270 2.62 4.72 -10.01
C LEU A 270 2.95 5.71 -8.87
N PRO A 271 3.95 5.40 -8.01
CA PRO A 271 4.27 6.22 -6.86
C PRO A 271 5.00 7.51 -7.24
N ASN A 272 4.90 8.51 -6.37
CA ASN A 272 5.60 9.79 -6.45
C ASN A 272 7.01 9.75 -5.86
N SER A 273 7.37 8.67 -5.16
CA SER A 273 8.69 8.48 -4.56
C SER A 273 9.05 7.01 -4.33
N GLY A 274 10.35 6.74 -4.16
CA GLY A 274 10.89 5.43 -3.81
C GLY A 274 11.85 4.87 -4.86
N PRO A 275 12.18 3.57 -4.82
CA PRO A 275 13.28 2.98 -5.60
C PRO A 275 13.06 2.98 -7.11
N HIS A 276 11.82 3.12 -7.57
CA HIS A 276 11.45 3.12 -9.00
C HIS A 276 10.85 4.46 -9.42
N THR A 277 11.21 5.53 -8.71
CA THR A 277 10.78 6.88 -9.00
C THR A 277 11.96 7.82 -8.91
N GLY A 278 12.23 8.54 -10.00
CA GLY A 278 13.25 9.57 -10.07
C GLY A 278 12.61 10.95 -10.25
N THR A 279 13.21 11.97 -9.63
CA THR A 279 12.82 13.38 -9.83
C THR A 279 14.02 14.22 -10.26
N SER A 280 13.82 15.12 -11.20
CA SER A 280 14.78 16.16 -11.56
C SER A 280 14.07 17.52 -11.52
N VAL A 281 14.83 18.61 -11.36
CA VAL A 281 14.31 19.97 -11.50
C VAL A 281 15.20 20.72 -12.47
N SER A 282 14.61 21.38 -13.47
CA SER A 282 15.33 22.18 -14.46
C SER A 282 14.49 23.39 -14.83
N ARG A 283 15.09 24.59 -14.74
CA ARG A 283 14.42 25.88 -15.02
C ARG A 283 13.05 26.02 -14.33
N GLY A 284 12.98 25.70 -13.04
CA GLY A 284 11.74 25.81 -12.26
C GLY A 284 10.68 24.74 -12.54
N ILE A 285 10.97 23.75 -13.41
CA ILE A 285 10.06 22.64 -13.71
C ILE A 285 10.59 21.35 -13.09
N ARG A 286 9.76 20.67 -12.29
CA ARG A 286 10.02 19.32 -11.79
C ARG A 286 9.57 18.31 -12.84
N THR A 287 10.46 17.39 -13.19
CA THR A 287 10.13 16.20 -13.98
C THR A 287 10.21 14.99 -13.06
N THR A 288 9.11 14.25 -12.92
CA THR A 288 9.06 13.01 -12.14
C THR A 288 8.83 11.85 -13.08
N ALA A 289 9.70 10.84 -13.01
CA ALA A 289 9.53 9.57 -13.70
C ALA A 289 9.25 8.48 -12.68
N SER A 290 8.16 7.74 -12.88
CA SER A 290 7.77 6.61 -12.04
C SER A 290 7.54 5.40 -12.92
N ILE A 291 8.03 4.22 -12.52
CA ILE A 291 7.91 3.00 -13.31
C ILE A 291 7.50 1.80 -12.46
N MET A 292 6.68 0.94 -13.04
CA MET A 292 6.24 -0.31 -12.44
C MET A 292 6.30 -1.45 -13.45
N PHE A 293 6.68 -2.64 -12.98
CA PHE A 293 6.50 -3.87 -13.74
C PHE A 293 5.01 -4.22 -13.78
N CYS A 294 4.51 -4.51 -14.97
CA CYS A 294 3.16 -5.00 -15.20
C CYS A 294 3.28 -6.45 -15.65
N PRO A 295 2.87 -7.41 -14.81
CA PRO A 295 2.53 -8.72 -15.31
C PRO A 295 1.42 -8.51 -16.36
N ASP A 296 1.74 -8.68 -17.64
CA ASP A 296 0.84 -8.48 -18.78
C ASP A 296 0.62 -9.81 -19.53
N GLU A 297 -0.38 -9.86 -20.43
CA GLU A 297 -0.77 -11.09 -21.14
C GLU A 297 0.36 -11.66 -22.00
N THR A 298 1.27 -10.81 -22.45
CA THR A 298 2.34 -11.21 -23.38
C THR A 298 3.45 -11.99 -22.65
N PRO A 299 3.59 -13.30 -22.86
CA PRO A 299 4.61 -14.10 -22.16
C PRO A 299 6.02 -13.79 -22.70
N ALA A 300 6.10 -13.36 -23.96
CA ALA A 300 7.34 -13.22 -24.71
C ALA A 300 8.28 -12.14 -24.16
N PHE A 301 7.76 -11.09 -23.52
CA PHE A 301 8.55 -9.96 -23.03
C PHE A 301 8.00 -9.43 -21.70
N ARG A 302 8.84 -8.74 -20.95
CA ARG A 302 8.47 -8.02 -19.72
C ARG A 302 7.90 -6.67 -20.10
N VAL A 303 6.71 -6.38 -19.57
CA VAL A 303 6.03 -5.10 -19.79
C VAL A 303 6.20 -4.22 -18.57
N TYR A 304 6.59 -2.98 -18.81
CA TYR A 304 6.67 -1.93 -17.81
C TYR A 304 5.72 -0.80 -18.19
N ARG A 305 5.06 -0.22 -17.19
CA ARG A 305 4.31 1.03 -17.36
C ARG A 305 5.04 2.10 -16.60
N TYR A 306 5.19 3.25 -17.23
CA TYR A 306 5.80 4.41 -16.61
C TYR A 306 4.88 5.62 -16.73
N GLN A 307 5.00 6.51 -15.76
CA GLN A 307 4.34 7.80 -15.73
C GLN A 307 5.41 8.87 -15.68
N ILE A 308 5.27 9.87 -16.53
CA ILE A 308 6.04 11.10 -16.44
C ILE A 308 5.08 12.21 -16.04
N SER A 309 5.47 13.01 -15.06
CA SER A 309 4.79 14.26 -14.74
C SER A 309 5.74 15.45 -14.83
N PHE A 310 5.18 16.57 -15.25
CA PHE A 310 5.80 17.89 -15.24
C PHE A 310 5.02 18.79 -14.30
N GLU A 311 5.72 19.54 -13.46
CA GLU A 311 5.12 20.49 -12.53
C GLU A 311 5.98 21.76 -12.50
N ILE A 312 5.39 22.91 -12.83
CA ILE A 312 6.04 24.20 -12.64
C ILE A 312 6.03 24.52 -11.14
N LEU A 313 7.22 24.60 -10.55
CA LEU A 313 7.43 25.00 -9.15
C LEU A 313 7.71 26.49 -9.01
N ASP A 314 8.35 27.09 -10.03
CA ASP A 314 8.83 28.47 -9.98
C ASP A 314 8.80 29.11 -11.37
N PHE A 315 7.85 30.03 -11.59
CA PHE A 315 7.71 30.80 -12.83
C PHE A 315 8.85 31.80 -13.04
N ALA A 316 9.47 32.31 -11.97
CA ALA A 316 10.61 33.22 -12.09
C ALA A 316 11.85 32.46 -12.60
N ALA A 317 12.09 31.24 -12.11
CA ALA A 317 13.16 30.38 -12.61
C ALA A 317 12.90 29.85 -14.03
N LEU A 318 11.63 29.68 -14.42
CA LEU A 318 11.25 29.35 -15.79
C LEU A 318 11.59 30.49 -16.77
N GLY A 319 11.28 31.73 -16.38
CA GLY A 319 11.60 32.94 -17.13
C GLY A 319 10.70 33.19 -18.35
N CYS A 320 9.57 32.48 -18.44
CA CYS A 320 8.53 32.70 -19.46
C CYS A 320 7.15 32.35 -18.90
N ALA A 321 6.09 32.91 -19.50
CA ALA A 321 4.71 32.72 -19.05
C ALA A 321 4.17 31.31 -19.32
N SER A 322 4.73 30.63 -20.31
CA SER A 322 4.36 29.26 -20.68
C SER A 322 5.51 28.55 -21.37
N VAL A 323 5.40 27.23 -21.46
CA VAL A 323 6.34 26.37 -22.18
C VAL A 323 5.58 25.21 -22.82
N GLN A 324 5.96 24.82 -24.04
CA GLN A 324 5.37 23.71 -24.75
C GLN A 324 6.37 22.57 -24.99
N LEU A 325 5.93 21.34 -24.77
CA LEU A 325 6.70 20.15 -25.13
C LEU A 325 6.85 20.03 -26.65
N LYS A 326 8.07 19.79 -27.13
CA LYS A 326 8.39 19.57 -28.55
C LYS A 326 8.69 18.11 -28.87
N SER A 327 9.59 17.50 -28.11
CA SER A 327 10.07 16.15 -28.38
C SER A 327 10.59 15.47 -27.12
N ARG A 328 10.75 14.15 -27.21
CA ARG A 328 11.35 13.29 -26.19
C ARG A 328 12.53 12.53 -26.77
N HIS A 329 13.47 12.20 -25.89
CA HIS A 329 14.57 11.29 -26.15
C HIS A 329 14.72 10.33 -24.97
N TRP A 330 14.76 9.04 -25.24
CA TRP A 330 14.88 7.96 -24.27
C TRP A 330 16.19 7.21 -24.46
N LEU A 331 16.82 6.89 -23.34
CA LEU A 331 17.96 5.99 -23.22
C LEU A 331 17.54 4.82 -22.33
N MET A 332 17.60 3.60 -22.85
CA MET A 332 17.17 2.38 -22.18
C MET A 332 18.38 1.49 -21.94
N TYR A 333 18.57 1.06 -20.70
CA TYR A 333 19.71 0.25 -20.28
C TYR A 333 19.26 -1.18 -20.08
N TYR A 334 19.97 -2.10 -20.72
CA TYR A 334 19.76 -3.54 -20.61
C TYR A 334 20.93 -4.19 -19.87
N GLN A 335 20.70 -5.41 -19.37
CA GLN A 335 21.77 -6.21 -18.79
C GLN A 335 22.97 -6.34 -19.75
N GLY A 336 24.19 -6.31 -19.19
CA GLY A 336 25.42 -6.37 -19.98
C GLY A 336 25.82 -5.06 -20.67
N GLU A 337 25.45 -3.91 -20.09
CA GLU A 337 25.81 -2.55 -20.55
C GLU A 337 25.33 -2.19 -21.96
N ARG A 338 24.32 -2.89 -22.49
CA ARG A 338 23.70 -2.57 -23.77
C ARG A 338 22.71 -1.41 -23.63
N GLN A 339 22.69 -0.55 -24.64
CA GLN A 339 21.84 0.63 -24.68
C GLN A 339 21.00 0.65 -25.96
N ALA A 340 19.72 0.96 -25.82
CA ALA A 340 18.85 1.34 -26.91
C ALA A 340 18.42 2.81 -26.74
N GLN A 341 18.13 3.48 -27.85
CA GLN A 341 17.73 4.88 -27.84
C GLN A 341 16.51 5.09 -28.71
N SER A 342 15.61 5.99 -28.28
CA SER A 342 14.39 6.31 -29.00
C SER A 342 14.10 7.79 -28.93
N SER A 343 13.90 8.43 -30.09
CA SER A 343 13.53 9.84 -30.20
C SER A 343 12.18 9.97 -30.88
N GLY A 344 11.37 10.94 -30.44
CA GLY A 344 10.09 11.20 -31.09
C GLY A 344 9.52 12.56 -30.75
N HIS A 345 8.59 13.02 -31.59
CA HIS A 345 7.83 14.25 -31.33
C HIS A 345 6.77 14.01 -30.26
N GLY A 346 6.58 15.01 -29.39
CA GLY A 346 5.61 14.99 -28.31
C GLY A 346 5.73 13.77 -27.38
N VAL A 347 4.65 13.49 -26.66
CA VAL A 347 4.46 12.29 -25.83
C VAL A 347 3.06 11.76 -26.08
N VAL A 348 2.91 10.46 -26.31
CA VAL A 348 1.60 9.80 -26.57
C VAL A 348 0.71 10.47 -27.65
N GLY A 349 1.32 11.22 -28.58
CA GLY A 349 0.60 11.98 -29.61
C GLY A 349 0.26 13.43 -29.22
N GLU A 350 0.62 13.85 -28.01
CA GLU A 350 0.33 15.16 -27.43
C GLU A 350 1.58 16.07 -27.34
N PHE A 351 1.33 17.37 -27.34
CA PHE A 351 2.32 18.45 -27.20
C PHE A 351 1.87 19.41 -26.09
N PRO A 352 1.87 18.97 -24.83
CA PRO A 352 1.31 19.72 -23.70
C PRO A 352 1.97 21.09 -23.52
N ILE A 353 1.15 22.05 -23.11
CA ILE A 353 1.58 23.41 -22.74
C ILE A 353 1.43 23.55 -21.23
N LEU A 354 2.52 23.92 -20.55
CA LEU A 354 2.52 24.27 -19.14
C LEU A 354 2.49 25.80 -18.98
N SER A 355 1.66 26.29 -18.07
CA SER A 355 1.48 27.72 -17.79
C SER A 355 0.91 27.92 -16.38
N GLU A 356 0.71 29.16 -15.91
CA GLU A 356 0.05 29.40 -14.61
C GLU A 356 -1.36 28.77 -14.53
N ALA A 357 -2.10 28.76 -15.65
CA ALA A 357 -3.43 28.15 -15.70
C ALA A 357 -3.39 26.61 -15.72
N SER A 358 -2.28 26.03 -16.15
CA SER A 358 -2.07 24.58 -16.23
C SER A 358 -0.62 24.26 -15.88
N PRO A 359 -0.23 24.37 -14.60
CA PRO A 359 1.16 24.24 -14.19
C PRO A 359 1.63 22.77 -14.14
N TYR A 360 0.70 21.83 -14.31
CA TYR A 360 0.93 20.41 -14.15
C TYR A 360 0.44 19.65 -15.39
N TYR A 361 1.23 18.67 -15.84
CA TYR A 361 0.85 17.69 -16.85
C TYR A 361 1.39 16.32 -16.47
N ARG A 362 0.66 15.26 -16.79
CA ARG A 362 1.12 13.88 -16.63
C ARG A 362 0.68 13.03 -17.81
N TYR A 363 1.43 11.98 -18.11
CA TYR A 363 1.00 10.93 -19.03
C TYR A 363 1.53 9.57 -18.60
N CYS A 364 0.82 8.51 -18.96
CA CYS A 364 1.27 7.13 -18.80
C CYS A 364 1.61 6.51 -20.15
N SER A 365 2.66 5.71 -20.19
CA SER A 365 3.12 5.02 -21.39
C SER A 365 3.73 3.67 -21.00
N ARG A 366 4.12 2.87 -22.01
CA ARG A 366 4.64 1.52 -21.83
C ARG A 366 6.04 1.37 -22.40
N MET A 367 6.80 0.46 -21.81
CA MET A 367 8.12 0.03 -22.27
C MET A 367 8.18 -1.50 -22.20
N THR A 368 8.86 -2.12 -23.17
CA THR A 368 9.01 -3.56 -23.33
C THR A 368 10.48 -3.91 -23.53
N ASP A 369 10.87 -5.14 -23.17
CA ASP A 369 12.22 -5.65 -23.39
C ASP A 369 12.37 -6.48 -24.68
N ASP A 370 11.41 -6.38 -25.60
CA ASP A 370 11.40 -7.06 -26.90
C ASP A 370 12.45 -6.52 -27.90
N GLU A 371 12.93 -5.29 -27.70
CA GLU A 371 13.91 -4.67 -28.60
C GLU A 371 15.28 -5.38 -28.63
N MET A 372 15.62 -6.19 -27.61
CA MET A 372 16.99 -6.68 -27.38
C MET A 372 17.10 -8.20 -27.12
N ASP A 373 16.28 -9.03 -27.76
CA ASP A 373 16.37 -10.51 -27.76
C ASP A 373 16.66 -11.11 -26.36
N ASP A 374 15.65 -11.11 -25.48
CA ASP A 374 15.68 -11.64 -24.10
C ASP A 374 16.56 -10.89 -23.09
N LEU A 375 17.21 -9.78 -23.45
CA LEU A 375 17.92 -8.96 -22.47
C LEU A 375 16.95 -8.20 -21.57
N MET A 376 17.16 -8.32 -20.26
CA MET A 376 16.33 -7.63 -19.28
C MET A 376 16.66 -6.14 -19.24
N LEU A 377 15.63 -5.31 -19.39
CA LEU A 377 15.68 -3.88 -19.08
C LEU A 377 15.99 -3.69 -17.59
N VAL A 378 16.97 -2.85 -17.27
CA VAL A 378 17.40 -2.57 -15.89
C VAL A 378 17.13 -1.14 -15.45
N ALA A 379 17.13 -0.19 -16.39
CA ALA A 379 16.87 1.21 -16.10
C ALA A 379 16.53 1.98 -17.38
N PHE A 380 16.03 3.20 -17.20
CA PHE A 380 15.89 4.17 -18.29
C PHE A 380 16.18 5.58 -17.80
N GLU A 381 16.60 6.44 -18.71
CA GLU A 381 16.75 7.88 -18.52
C GLU A 381 16.44 8.61 -19.83
N GLY A 382 16.52 9.93 -19.86
CA GLY A 382 16.30 10.66 -21.09
C GLY A 382 16.18 12.16 -20.89
N TYR A 383 15.55 12.81 -21.85
CA TYR A 383 15.18 14.21 -21.72
C TYR A 383 14.02 14.58 -22.64
N PHE A 384 13.35 15.67 -22.28
CA PHE A 384 12.36 16.33 -23.11
C PHE A 384 12.91 17.65 -23.63
N THR A 385 12.64 17.96 -24.89
CA THR A 385 12.90 19.28 -25.46
C THR A 385 11.65 20.13 -25.31
N MET A 386 11.83 21.29 -24.70
CA MET A 386 10.78 22.25 -24.37
C MET A 386 11.02 23.57 -25.09
N VAL A 387 9.95 24.25 -25.50
CA VAL A 387 9.98 25.55 -26.19
C VAL A 387 9.29 26.59 -25.32
N PRO A 388 9.99 27.67 -24.89
CA PRO A 388 9.34 28.80 -24.21
C PRO A 388 8.22 29.39 -25.08
N GLY A 389 7.06 29.68 -24.50
CA GLY A 389 5.87 30.06 -25.26
C GLY A 389 5.20 28.84 -25.89
N THR A 390 4.97 28.89 -27.20
CA THR A 390 4.36 27.79 -27.95
C THR A 390 5.24 27.36 -29.12
N LEU A 391 4.96 26.20 -29.71
CA LEU A 391 5.65 25.71 -30.91
C LEU A 391 5.43 26.63 -32.13
N VAL A 392 4.31 27.35 -32.16
CA VAL A 392 3.94 28.27 -33.26
C VAL A 392 4.55 29.66 -33.05
N ASP A 393 4.60 30.12 -31.80
CA ASP A 393 5.17 31.41 -31.41
C ASP A 393 6.16 31.22 -30.24
N PRO A 394 7.42 30.86 -30.54
CA PRO A 394 8.45 30.65 -29.54
C PRO A 394 8.90 31.98 -28.91
N ALA A 395 8.85 32.06 -27.59
CA ALA A 395 9.33 33.21 -26.82
C ALA A 395 10.85 33.17 -26.53
N GLY A 396 11.54 32.11 -26.93
CA GLY A 396 12.97 31.93 -26.68
C GLY A 396 13.52 30.61 -27.25
N PRO A 397 14.81 30.31 -27.02
CA PRO A 397 15.43 29.08 -27.50
C PRO A 397 14.92 27.84 -26.75
N ASP A 398 14.91 26.71 -27.44
CA ASP A 398 14.64 25.40 -26.86
C ASP A 398 15.56 25.11 -25.67
N PHE A 399 15.05 24.37 -24.69
CA PHE A 399 15.83 23.85 -23.59
C PHE A 399 15.41 22.43 -23.24
N THR A 400 16.24 21.73 -22.47
CA THR A 400 15.98 20.34 -22.08
C THR A 400 15.52 20.23 -20.64
N LEU A 401 14.57 19.31 -20.41
CA LEU A 401 14.23 18.81 -19.08
C LEU A 401 14.76 17.38 -18.97
N ALA A 402 15.64 17.12 -18.02
CA ALA A 402 16.20 15.79 -17.82
C ALA A 402 15.16 14.83 -17.24
N VAL A 403 15.10 13.61 -17.77
CA VAL A 403 14.47 12.50 -17.07
C VAL A 403 15.56 11.75 -16.30
N PRO A 404 15.46 11.68 -14.97
CA PRO A 404 16.51 11.08 -14.15
C PRO A 404 16.63 9.59 -14.41
N TYR A 405 17.85 9.07 -14.24
CA TYR A 405 18.13 7.63 -14.25
C TYR A 405 17.24 6.92 -13.24
N THR A 406 16.37 6.04 -13.73
CA THR A 406 15.38 5.34 -12.93
C THR A 406 15.51 3.83 -13.15
N VAL A 407 15.78 3.10 -12.07
CA VAL A 407 15.90 1.64 -12.08
C VAL A 407 14.52 1.00 -12.18
N VAL A 408 14.35 0.03 -13.07
CA VAL A 408 13.08 -0.68 -13.23
C VAL A 408 12.95 -1.84 -12.24
N PRO A 409 11.73 -2.20 -11.80
CA PRO A 409 11.55 -3.37 -10.93
C PRO A 409 11.86 -4.66 -11.68
N ILE A 410 12.77 -5.49 -11.18
CA ILE A 410 13.08 -6.78 -11.79
C ILE A 410 12.08 -7.83 -11.28
N PRO A 411 11.24 -8.43 -12.14
CA PRO A 411 10.34 -9.49 -11.70
C PRO A 411 11.11 -10.78 -11.44
N MET A 412 10.59 -11.58 -10.51
CA MET A 412 10.98 -12.97 -10.34
C MET A 412 10.17 -13.86 -11.29
N GLU A 413 10.71 -15.04 -11.59
CA GLU A 413 10.08 -16.01 -12.48
C GLU A 413 9.87 -17.33 -11.74
N ILE A 414 8.71 -17.94 -11.97
CA ILE A 414 8.44 -19.32 -11.53
C ILE A 414 8.90 -20.25 -12.64
N LEU A 415 9.96 -21.01 -12.35
CA LEU A 415 10.47 -22.08 -13.22
C LEU A 415 9.61 -23.35 -13.14
#